data_AF-A0A2H0EU82-F1
#
_entry.id   AF-A0A2H0EU82-F1
#
_cell.length_a   1.000
_cell.length_b   1.000
_cell.length_c   1.000
_cell.angle_alpha   90.00
_cell.angle_beta   90.00
_cell.angle_gamma   90.00
#
_symmetry.space_group_name_H-M   'P 1'
#
loop_
_entity.id
_entity.type
_entity.pdbx_description
1 polymer ?
#
loop_
_entity_poly.entity_id
_entity_poly.type
_entity_poly.pdbx_seq_one_letter_code
_entity_poly.pdbx_strand_id
1 'polypeptide(L)'
;MQTGGIRLLDHGDPAALLAWAGADDADLRALARLAPRLTALFILAAPQAPGAVVVGGLLAQPAGAPLSVTGAGFSRRAALAGCLGEAAEALAQAPCAGDIVARAPLAAPPAGHGLNPGELAAAAARGLDPSAPVPWVRAARLPDGAPCLLPAPLVLRG
;
A
#
# COMPACT_ATOMS: atom_id res chain seq x y z
N MET A 1 12.34 -30.17 -18.36
CA MET A 1 12.31 -28.69 -18.29
C MET A 1 10.94 -28.30 -17.78
N GLN A 2 10.79 -27.98 -16.49
CA GLN A 2 9.48 -27.56 -15.95
C GLN A 2 9.14 -26.19 -16.56
N THR A 3 8.01 -26.12 -17.25
CA THR A 3 7.43 -24.86 -17.73
C THR A 3 7.14 -23.97 -16.51
N GLY A 4 7.73 -22.78 -16.49
CA GLY A 4 7.51 -21.77 -15.45
C GLY A 4 6.06 -21.30 -15.48
N GLY A 5 5.19 -22.00 -14.74
CA GLY A 5 3.77 -21.69 -14.63
C GLY A 5 3.49 -20.81 -13.42
N ILE A 6 2.45 -19.97 -13.55
CA ILE A 6 1.86 -19.27 -12.42
C ILE A 6 1.06 -20.29 -11.60
N ARG A 7 1.30 -20.36 -10.28
CA ARG A 7 0.51 -21.19 -9.36
C ARG A 7 -0.38 -20.31 -8.50
N LEU A 8 -1.70 -20.51 -8.58
CA LEU A 8 -2.64 -19.78 -7.74
C LEU A 8 -2.58 -20.23 -6.28
N LEU A 9 -2.78 -19.28 -5.38
CA LEU A 9 -3.03 -19.48 -3.96
C LEU A 9 -4.48 -19.12 -3.66
N ASP A 10 -5.11 -19.87 -2.74
CA ASP A 10 -6.47 -19.57 -2.31
C ASP A 10 -6.47 -18.36 -1.38
N HIS A 11 -6.75 -17.19 -1.94
CA HIS A 11 -6.82 -15.94 -1.19
C HIS A 11 -8.12 -15.79 -0.39
N GLY A 12 -9.11 -16.67 -0.62
CA GLY A 12 -10.35 -16.74 0.16
C GLY A 12 -10.21 -17.51 1.47
N ASP A 13 -9.13 -18.28 1.64
CA ASP A 13 -8.85 -19.07 2.84
C ASP A 13 -7.54 -18.65 3.53
N PRO A 14 -7.60 -17.70 4.47
CA PRO A 14 -6.43 -17.29 5.26
C PRO A 14 -5.73 -18.45 5.99
N ALA A 15 -6.44 -19.50 6.40
CA ALA A 15 -5.84 -20.64 7.08
C ALA A 15 -5.00 -21.49 6.11
N ALA A 16 -5.48 -21.70 4.89
CA ALA A 16 -4.70 -22.36 3.83
C ALA A 16 -3.43 -21.57 3.49
N LEU A 17 -3.49 -20.23 3.50
CA LEU A 17 -2.32 -19.38 3.27
C LEU A 17 -1.25 -19.53 4.37
N LEU A 18 -1.67 -19.54 5.63
CA LEU A 18 -0.77 -19.75 6.78
C LEU A 18 -0.11 -21.14 6.71
N ALA A 19 -0.90 -22.17 6.40
CA ALA A 19 -0.41 -23.53 6.19
C ALA A 19 0.61 -23.60 5.03
N TRP A 20 0.33 -22.91 3.91
CA TRP A 20 1.25 -22.85 2.77
C TRP A 20 2.56 -22.13 3.12
N ALA A 21 2.46 -21.02 3.86
CA ALA A 21 3.60 -20.23 4.31
C ALA A 21 4.53 -21.03 5.24
N GLY A 22 3.98 -22.05 5.92
CA GLY A 22 4.70 -22.87 6.89
C GLY A 22 5.01 -22.11 8.19
N ALA A 23 4.25 -21.05 8.47
CA ALA A 23 4.41 -20.19 9.64
C ALA A 23 3.04 -19.65 10.06
N ASP A 24 2.82 -19.60 11.38
CA ASP A 24 1.57 -19.10 11.96
C ASP A 24 1.88 -18.17 13.15
N ASP A 25 2.41 -17.00 12.83
CA ASP A 25 2.70 -15.93 13.78
C ASP A 25 1.65 -14.80 13.71
N ALA A 26 1.65 -13.94 14.73
CA ALA A 26 0.65 -12.90 14.87
C ALA A 26 0.62 -11.92 13.67
N ASP A 27 1.78 -11.54 13.15
CA ASP A 27 1.87 -10.56 12.06
C ASP A 27 1.34 -11.15 10.75
N LEU A 28 1.76 -12.37 10.42
CA LEU A 28 1.26 -13.02 9.21
C LEU A 28 -0.25 -13.32 9.29
N ARG A 29 -0.76 -13.69 10.47
CA ARG A 29 -2.22 -13.82 10.69
C ARG A 29 -2.96 -12.51 10.44
N ALA A 30 -2.41 -11.39 10.90
CA ALA A 30 -3.02 -10.08 10.67
C ALA A 30 -3.06 -9.74 9.18
N LEU A 31 -1.95 -9.95 8.47
CA LEU A 31 -1.85 -9.72 7.03
C LEU A 31 -2.75 -10.66 6.21
N ALA A 32 -2.84 -11.94 6.57
CA ALA A 32 -3.64 -12.94 5.87
C ALA A 32 -5.14 -12.60 5.84
N ARG A 33 -5.63 -11.81 6.82
CA ARG A 33 -7.02 -11.29 6.81
C ARG A 33 -7.31 -10.34 5.65
N LEU A 34 -6.27 -9.77 5.04
CA LEU A 34 -6.41 -8.92 3.85
C LEU A 34 -6.50 -9.73 2.56
N ALA A 35 -6.08 -11.00 2.54
CA ALA A 35 -6.07 -11.83 1.34
C ALA A 35 -7.41 -11.88 0.60
N PRO A 36 -8.59 -11.96 1.27
CA PRO A 36 -9.88 -11.93 0.60
C PRO A 36 -10.21 -10.62 -0.11
N ARG A 37 -9.44 -9.54 0.11
CA ARG A 37 -9.57 -8.26 -0.60
C ARG A 37 -8.87 -8.26 -1.95
N LEU A 38 -7.99 -9.23 -2.19
CA LEU A 38 -7.32 -9.39 -3.48
C LEU A 38 -8.28 -10.08 -4.47
N THR A 39 -8.09 -9.80 -5.76
CA THR A 39 -8.79 -10.48 -6.86
C THR A 39 -8.02 -11.69 -7.36
N ALA A 40 -6.72 -11.77 -7.06
CA ALA A 40 -5.88 -12.92 -7.30
C ALA A 40 -4.67 -12.90 -6.35
N LEU A 41 -4.18 -14.10 -6.01
CA LEU A 41 -2.92 -14.30 -5.31
C LEU A 41 -2.23 -15.52 -5.93
N PHE A 42 -0.94 -15.40 -6.23
CA PHE A 42 -0.22 -16.41 -6.97
C PHE A 42 1.27 -16.42 -6.71
N ILE A 43 1.93 -17.50 -7.09
CA ILE A 43 3.37 -17.68 -7.04
C ILE A 43 3.91 -17.53 -8.46
N LEU A 44 4.98 -16.74 -8.59
CA LEU A 44 5.73 -16.58 -9.82
C LEU A 44 6.99 -17.44 -9.79
N ALA A 45 7.25 -18.15 -10.89
CA ALA A 45 8.51 -18.85 -11.06
C ALA A 45 9.64 -17.84 -11.28
N ALA A 46 10.71 -17.94 -10.48
CA ALA A 46 11.91 -17.13 -10.61
C ALA A 46 13.11 -18.03 -10.97
N PRO A 47 13.18 -18.57 -12.20
CA PRO A 47 14.22 -19.53 -12.58
C PRO A 47 15.65 -18.94 -12.48
N GLN A 48 15.78 -17.62 -12.59
CA GLN A 48 17.06 -16.90 -12.47
C GLN A 48 17.48 -16.64 -11.02
N ALA A 49 16.62 -16.94 -10.03
CA ALA A 49 16.91 -16.76 -8.61
C ALA A 49 16.54 -18.04 -7.83
N PRO A 50 17.36 -19.10 -7.92
CA PRO A 50 17.12 -20.34 -7.19
C PRO A 50 17.00 -20.08 -5.68
N GLY A 51 15.95 -20.65 -5.07
CA GLY A 51 15.67 -20.45 -3.64
C GLY A 51 14.84 -19.21 -3.30
N ALA A 52 14.66 -18.28 -4.25
CA ALA A 52 13.70 -17.20 -4.08
C ALA A 52 12.27 -17.71 -4.25
N VAL A 53 11.37 -17.21 -3.41
CA VAL A 53 9.93 -17.32 -3.56
C VAL A 53 9.41 -15.94 -3.91
N VAL A 54 8.62 -15.86 -4.98
CA VAL A 54 7.96 -14.62 -5.40
C VAL A 54 6.46 -14.85 -5.37
N VAL A 55 5.76 -14.04 -4.59
CA VAL A 55 4.30 -14.03 -4.49
C VAL A 55 3.80 -12.72 -5.10
N GLY A 56 2.87 -12.83 -6.04
CA GLY A 56 2.17 -11.70 -6.63
C GLY A 56 0.70 -11.70 -6.22
N GLY A 57 0.13 -10.52 -6.12
CA GLY A 57 -1.29 -10.32 -5.86
C GLY A 57 -1.86 -9.22 -6.75
N LEU A 58 -3.17 -9.26 -6.96
CA LEU A 58 -3.90 -8.21 -7.67
C LEU A 58 -4.96 -7.60 -6.74
N LEU A 59 -5.01 -6.27 -6.71
CA LEU A 59 -6.06 -5.50 -6.05
C LEU A 59 -6.96 -4.88 -7.11
N ALA A 60 -8.27 -5.01 -6.92
CA ALA A 60 -9.22 -4.25 -7.72
C ALA A 60 -9.00 -2.74 -7.49
N GLN A 61 -9.05 -1.96 -8.56
CA GLN A 61 -9.08 -0.50 -8.50
C GLN A 61 -10.47 -0.03 -8.92
N PRO A 62 -11.06 0.98 -8.24
CA PRO A 62 -12.37 1.51 -8.62
C PRO A 62 -12.43 2.00 -10.08
N ALA A 63 -11.31 2.50 -10.58
CA ALA A 63 -11.12 2.88 -11.98
C ALA A 63 -9.76 2.38 -12.48
N GLY A 64 -9.72 1.84 -13.70
CA GLY A 64 -8.48 1.43 -14.36
C GLY A 64 -8.11 -0.05 -14.17
N ALA A 65 -6.85 -0.35 -14.48
CA ALA A 65 -6.32 -1.71 -14.39
C ALA A 65 -6.10 -2.12 -12.91
N PRO A 66 -6.17 -3.42 -12.58
CA PRO A 66 -5.82 -3.91 -11.25
C PRO A 66 -4.42 -3.48 -10.84
N LEU A 67 -4.26 -3.11 -9.57
CA LEU A 67 -2.96 -2.81 -9.00
C LEU A 67 -2.26 -4.12 -8.65
N SER A 68 -1.07 -4.32 -9.19
CA SER A 68 -0.21 -5.44 -8.81
C SER A 68 0.55 -5.12 -7.53
N VAL A 69 0.63 -6.10 -6.64
CA VAL A 69 1.44 -6.07 -5.42
C VAL A 69 2.33 -7.31 -5.41
N THR A 70 3.52 -7.25 -4.81
CA THR A 70 4.51 -8.32 -4.91
C THR A 70 5.37 -8.42 -3.66
N GLY A 71 5.59 -9.65 -3.21
CA GLY A 71 6.56 -9.97 -2.17
C GLY A 71 7.57 -10.98 -2.66
N ALA A 72 8.84 -10.75 -2.34
CA ALA A 72 9.92 -11.68 -2.64
C ALA A 72 10.72 -11.98 -1.38
N GLY A 73 11.22 -13.20 -1.25
CA GLY A 73 12.10 -13.60 -0.16
C GLY A 73 12.60 -15.03 -0.28
N PHE A 74 13.50 -15.42 0.61
CA PHE A 74 14.06 -16.79 0.66
C PHE A 74 13.18 -17.78 1.44
N SER A 75 11.98 -17.37 1.84
CA SER A 75 10.98 -18.24 2.46
C SER A 75 9.58 -17.87 1.99
N ARG A 76 8.67 -18.85 2.01
CA ARG A 76 7.26 -18.63 1.66
C ARG A 76 6.61 -17.60 2.59
N ARG A 77 6.88 -17.68 3.89
CA ARG A 77 6.47 -16.68 4.88
C ARG A 77 6.91 -15.27 4.49
N ALA A 78 8.20 -15.06 4.21
CA ALA A 78 8.71 -13.73 3.86
C ALA A 78 8.07 -13.18 2.58
N ALA A 79 7.97 -14.02 1.54
CA ALA A 79 7.35 -13.61 0.27
C ALA A 79 5.85 -13.31 0.42
N LEU A 80 5.11 -14.12 1.19
CA LEU A 80 3.69 -13.87 1.46
C LEU A 80 3.48 -12.59 2.26
N ALA A 81 4.24 -12.42 3.34
CA ALA A 81 4.16 -11.24 4.20
C ALA A 81 4.50 -9.97 3.42
N GLY A 82 5.51 -10.00 2.55
CA GLY A 82 5.84 -8.87 1.67
C GLY A 82 4.69 -8.52 0.73
N CYS A 83 4.10 -9.52 0.07
CA CYS A 83 3.00 -9.30 -0.88
C CYS A 83 1.75 -8.75 -0.19
N LEU A 84 1.38 -9.30 0.96
CA LEU A 84 0.22 -8.84 1.72
C LEU A 84 0.48 -7.51 2.44
N GLY A 85 1.73 -7.23 2.81
CA GLY A 85 2.15 -5.94 3.37
C GLY A 85 2.04 -4.82 2.35
N GLU A 86 2.49 -5.04 1.12
CA GLU A 86 2.29 -4.09 0.02
C GLU A 86 0.79 -3.92 -0.30
N ALA A 87 0.01 -5.01 -0.23
CA ALA A 87 -1.45 -4.90 -0.33
C ALA A 87 -2.06 -4.03 0.78
N ALA A 88 -1.59 -4.19 2.01
CA ALA A 88 -2.02 -3.37 3.15
C ALA A 88 -1.70 -1.89 2.93
N GLU A 89 -0.49 -1.58 2.46
CA GLU A 89 -0.06 -0.23 2.14
C GLU A 89 -0.96 0.39 1.05
N ALA A 90 -1.18 -0.34 -0.05
CA ALA A 90 -2.01 0.14 -1.14
C ALA A 90 -3.46 0.40 -0.70
N LEU A 91 -4.03 -0.48 0.11
CA LEU A 91 -5.38 -0.32 0.65
C LEU A 91 -5.48 0.85 1.64
N ALA A 92 -4.44 1.09 2.44
CA ALA A 92 -4.40 2.19 3.40
C ALA A 92 -4.31 3.57 2.74
N GLN A 93 -3.87 3.63 1.48
CA GLN A 93 -3.80 4.87 0.69
C GLN A 93 -5.09 5.17 -0.08
N ALA A 94 -6.10 4.28 -0.04
CA ALA A 94 -7.38 4.53 -0.68
C ALA A 94 -8.21 5.57 0.11
N PRO A 95 -8.75 6.63 -0.53
CA PRO A 95 -9.57 7.62 0.14
C PRO A 95 -10.80 7.00 0.82
N CYS A 96 -11.00 7.33 2.09
CA CYS A 96 -12.18 6.95 2.85
C CYS A 96 -12.99 8.17 3.33
N ALA A 97 -14.26 7.92 3.62
CA ALA A 97 -15.15 8.97 4.11
C ALA A 97 -14.65 9.48 5.47
N GLY A 98 -14.35 10.78 5.55
CA GLY A 98 -13.84 11.43 6.76
C GLY A 98 -12.35 11.72 6.77
N ASP A 99 -11.58 11.27 5.77
CA ASP A 99 -10.15 11.62 5.66
C ASP A 99 -9.92 13.11 5.47
N ILE A 100 -10.72 13.73 4.60
CA ILE A 100 -10.57 15.14 4.23
C ILE A 100 -11.17 16.01 5.32
N VAL A 101 -10.32 16.83 5.95
CA VAL A 101 -10.71 17.75 7.03
C VAL A 101 -10.74 19.22 6.61
N ALA A 102 -10.07 19.58 5.51
CA ALA A 102 -10.08 20.92 4.95
C ALA A 102 -9.85 20.90 3.44
N ARG A 103 -10.22 21.99 2.76
CA ARG A 103 -9.83 22.28 1.37
C ARG A 103 -9.24 23.67 1.32
N ALA A 104 -7.99 23.77 0.90
CA ALA A 104 -7.24 25.03 0.86
C ALA A 104 -6.08 24.92 -0.14
N PRO A 105 -5.66 26.02 -0.77
CA PRO A 105 -4.53 26.03 -1.69
C PRO A 105 -3.18 25.86 -0.96
N LEU A 106 -2.15 25.36 -1.65
CA LEU A 106 -0.81 25.26 -1.06
C LEU A 106 -0.18 26.64 -0.77
N ALA A 107 -0.57 27.67 -1.53
CA ALA A 107 -0.11 29.04 -1.35
C ALA A 107 -0.75 29.74 -0.13
N ALA A 108 -1.88 29.21 0.38
CA ALA A 108 -2.51 29.66 1.61
C ALA A 108 -3.01 28.43 2.40
N PRO A 109 -2.08 27.65 2.97
CA PRO A 109 -2.38 26.39 3.62
C PRO A 109 -3.17 26.60 4.92
N PRO A 110 -3.94 25.58 5.38
CA PRO A 110 -4.73 25.69 6.60
C PRO A 110 -3.80 25.83 7.82
N ALA A 111 -4.25 26.56 8.84
CA ALA A 111 -3.51 26.68 10.09
C ALA A 111 -3.19 25.30 10.69
N GLY A 112 -1.98 25.13 11.23
CA GLY A 112 -1.51 23.85 11.76
C GLY A 112 -1.12 22.82 10.70
N HIS A 113 -0.88 23.23 9.45
CA HIS A 113 -0.20 22.37 8.48
C HIS A 113 1.19 21.97 8.99
N GLY A 114 1.61 20.74 8.67
CA GLY A 114 2.88 20.19 9.15
C GLY A 114 4.10 20.57 8.31
N LEU A 115 3.87 21.23 7.17
CA LEU A 115 4.90 21.45 6.14
C LEU A 115 5.65 22.78 6.34
N ASN A 116 6.97 22.75 6.16
CA ASN A 116 7.79 23.96 6.03
C ASN A 116 7.74 24.54 4.58
N PRO A 117 8.26 25.76 4.34
CA PRO A 117 8.21 26.37 3.01
C PRO A 117 8.86 25.55 1.89
N GLY A 118 9.96 24.84 2.18
CA GLY A 118 10.63 23.97 1.21
C GLY A 118 9.81 22.74 0.86
N GLU A 119 9.09 22.17 1.82
CA GLU A 119 8.20 21.02 1.59
C GLU A 119 6.95 21.42 0.81
N LEU A 120 6.41 22.61 1.04
CA LEU A 120 5.33 23.18 0.23
C LEU A 120 5.78 23.40 -1.22
N ALA A 121 7.00 23.91 -1.42
CA ALA A 121 7.58 24.05 -2.76
C ALA A 121 7.80 22.69 -3.44
N ALA A 122 8.27 21.67 -2.70
CA ALA A 122 8.41 20.31 -3.21
C ALA A 122 7.06 19.69 -3.58
N ALA A 123 5.99 19.94 -2.80
CA ALA A 123 4.64 19.51 -3.11
C ALA A 123 4.13 20.14 -4.42
N ALA A 124 4.36 21.45 -4.61
CA ALA A 124 4.02 22.15 -5.85
C ALA A 124 4.77 21.58 -7.07
N ALA A 125 6.07 21.29 -6.90
CA ALA A 125 6.90 20.70 -7.95
C ALA A 125 6.44 19.30 -8.40
N ARG A 126 5.60 18.61 -7.60
CA ARG A 126 4.96 17.33 -7.96
C ARG A 126 3.68 17.50 -8.78
N GLY A 127 3.42 18.70 -9.31
CA GLY A 127 2.30 18.98 -10.19
C GLY A 127 1.04 19.47 -9.47
N LEU A 128 1.13 19.82 -8.19
CA LEU A 128 0.02 20.45 -7.47
C LEU A 128 0.03 21.95 -7.76
N ASP A 129 -1.03 22.46 -8.39
CA ASP A 129 -1.21 23.90 -8.58
C ASP A 129 -1.25 24.60 -7.19
N PRO A 130 -0.31 25.50 -6.89
CA PRO A 130 -0.26 26.16 -5.59
C PRO A 130 -1.48 27.00 -5.26
N SER A 131 -2.19 27.48 -6.28
CA SER A 131 -3.34 28.39 -6.15
C SER A 131 -4.68 27.66 -6.09
N ALA A 132 -4.74 26.42 -6.60
CA ALA A 132 -5.96 25.63 -6.61
C ALA A 132 -6.22 25.00 -5.23
N PRO A 133 -7.48 24.99 -4.74
CA PRO A 133 -7.81 24.31 -3.49
C PRO A 133 -7.57 22.80 -3.57
N VAL A 134 -6.66 22.29 -2.73
CA VAL A 134 -6.42 20.85 -2.57
C VAL A 134 -7.07 20.33 -1.28
N PRO A 135 -7.48 19.05 -1.23
CA PRO A 135 -7.92 18.44 0.01
C PRO A 135 -6.75 18.21 0.97
N TRP A 136 -7.01 18.35 2.27
CA TRP A 136 -6.04 18.14 3.35
C TRP A 136 -6.55 17.06 4.31
N VAL A 137 -5.64 16.22 4.77
CA VAL A 137 -5.92 15.11 5.71
C VAL A 137 -5.16 15.29 7.01
N ARG A 138 -5.63 14.61 8.06
CA ARG A 138 -4.93 14.55 9.36
C ARG A 138 -3.63 13.77 9.21
N ALA A 139 -2.60 14.26 9.90
CA ALA A 139 -1.31 13.60 10.02
C ALA A 139 -0.72 13.88 11.42
N ALA A 140 0.43 13.28 11.70
CA ALA A 140 1.21 13.55 12.90
C ALA A 140 2.68 13.77 12.51
N ARG A 141 3.33 14.74 13.14
CA ARG A 141 4.76 14.99 12.94
C ARG A 141 5.58 13.88 13.59
N LEU A 142 6.51 13.29 12.85
CA LEU A 142 7.36 12.21 13.37
C LEU A 142 8.18 12.60 14.62
N PRO A 143 8.77 13.81 14.74
CA PRO A 143 9.63 14.13 15.87
C PRO A 143 8.93 14.18 17.23
N ASP A 144 7.65 14.56 17.29
CA ASP A 144 6.93 14.82 18.55
C ASP A 144 5.48 14.33 18.57
N GLY A 145 5.03 13.65 17.51
CA GLY A 145 3.67 13.13 17.39
C GLY A 145 2.60 14.21 17.29
N ALA A 146 2.98 15.50 17.21
CA ALA A 146 2.00 16.58 17.23
C ALA A 146 1.08 16.51 15.99
N PRO A 147 -0.23 16.69 16.16
CA PRO A 147 -1.18 16.65 15.06
C PRO A 147 -0.88 17.76 14.07
N CYS A 148 -0.98 17.44 12.79
CA CYS A 148 -0.80 18.39 11.71
C CYS A 148 -1.67 18.01 10.50
N LEU A 149 -1.61 18.83 9.46
CA LEU A 149 -2.30 18.58 8.19
C LEU A 149 -1.30 18.39 7.05
N LEU A 150 -1.63 17.45 6.15
CA LEU A 150 -0.90 17.21 4.90
C LEU A 150 -1.86 17.26 3.69
N PRO A 151 -1.39 17.72 2.51
CA PRO A 151 -2.17 17.64 1.29
C PRO A 151 -2.46 16.18 0.93
N ALA A 152 -3.75 15.83 0.79
CA ALA A 152 -4.18 14.47 0.47
C ALA A 152 -3.53 13.91 -0.80
N PRO A 153 -3.31 14.67 -1.89
CA PRO A 153 -2.65 14.16 -3.09
C PRO A 153 -1.21 13.68 -2.90
N LEU A 154 -0.57 14.00 -1.78
CA LEU A 154 0.77 13.49 -1.45
C LEU A 154 0.74 12.15 -0.72
N VAL A 155 -0.40 11.76 -0.15
CA VAL A 155 -0.53 10.63 0.76
C VAL A 155 -1.57 9.59 0.33
N LEU A 156 -2.62 10.02 -0.36
CA LEU A 156 -3.69 9.15 -0.86
C LEU A 156 -3.53 8.89 -2.36
N ARG A 157 -3.99 7.72 -2.79
CA ARG A 157 -4.11 7.31 -4.20
C ARG A 157 -5.57 7.42 -4.62
N GLY A 158 -5.88 8.36 -5.51
CA GLY A 158 -7.21 8.57 -6.08
C GLY A 158 -7.16 8.67 -7.60
#